data_AF-D5VT58-F1
#
_entry.id   AF-D5VT58-F1
#
_cell.length_a   1.000
_cell.length_b   1.000
_cell.length_c   1.000
_cell.angle_alpha   90.00
_cell.angle_beta   90.00
_cell.angle_gamma   90.00
#
_symmetry.space_group_name_H-M   'P 1'
#
loop_
_entity.id
_entity.type
_entity.pdbx_description
1 polymer ?
#
loop_
_entity_poly.entity_id
_entity_poly.type
_entity_poly.pdbx_seq_one_letter_code
_entity_poly.pdbx_strand_id
1 'polypeptide(L)'
;MDPATASAILEIHKPSKLEKIPDDPISIIMTFKWIEYLCEKVGVEGVTEVLEFYYMLGWIGDKALTQLLKILKGIRVDNENVIDSSGKLDVADHIISLLFIERIQGKQISTEFMDKIEWELRKIKRGAEQFYGI
;
A
#
# COMPACT_ATOMS: atom_id res chain seq x y z
N MET A 1 14.50 -25.22 -21.54
CA MET A 1 14.30 -24.27 -20.44
C MET A 1 13.90 -25.11 -19.24
N ASP A 2 14.66 -25.07 -18.15
CA ASP A 2 14.34 -25.88 -16.99
C ASP A 2 13.11 -25.33 -16.24
N PRO A 3 12.39 -26.15 -15.46
CA PRO A 3 11.19 -25.73 -14.73
C PRO A 3 11.48 -24.64 -13.68
N ALA A 4 12.69 -24.59 -13.13
CA ALA A 4 13.07 -23.61 -12.11
C ALA A 4 13.24 -22.22 -12.72
N THR A 5 13.79 -22.14 -13.93
CA THR A 5 13.97 -20.93 -14.73
C THR A 5 12.62 -20.41 -15.22
N ALA A 6 11.71 -21.30 -15.64
CA ALA A 6 10.36 -20.93 -16.01
C ALA A 6 9.56 -20.40 -14.79
N SER A 7 9.72 -21.02 -13.62
CA SER A 7 9.06 -20.58 -12.38
C SER A 7 9.63 -19.26 -11.86
N ALA A 8 10.94 -19.03 -11.96
CA ALA A 8 11.58 -17.77 -11.61
C ALA A 8 11.15 -16.63 -12.55
N ILE A 9 11.02 -16.89 -13.86
CA ILE A 9 10.52 -15.90 -14.83
C ILE A 9 9.04 -15.55 -14.57
N LEU A 10 8.21 -16.53 -14.18
CA LEU A 10 6.80 -16.31 -13.84
C LEU A 10 6.62 -15.55 -12.52
N GLU A 11 7.48 -15.77 -11.53
CA GLU A 11 7.53 -14.97 -10.30
C GLU A 11 7.88 -13.49 -10.60
N ILE A 12 8.81 -13.25 -11.53
CA ILE A 12 9.22 -11.90 -11.97
C ILE A 12 8.08 -11.17 -12.73
N HIS A 13 7.15 -11.89 -13.36
CA HIS A 13 6.09 -11.32 -14.20
C HIS A 13 4.71 -11.30 -13.54
N LYS A 14 4.61 -11.56 -12.23
CA LYS A 14 3.32 -11.41 -11.55
C LYS A 14 2.94 -9.93 -11.62
N PRO A 15 1.77 -9.58 -12.19
CA PRO A 15 1.34 -8.19 -12.24
C PRO A 15 1.22 -7.68 -10.81
N SER A 16 1.79 -6.51 -10.59
CA SER A 16 1.66 -5.77 -9.34
C SER A 16 0.19 -5.48 -9.03
N LYS A 17 -0.12 -5.26 -7.75
CA LYS A 17 -1.51 -4.94 -7.35
C LYS A 17 -2.01 -3.65 -8.02
N LEU A 18 -1.14 -2.65 -8.12
CA LEU A 18 -1.38 -1.38 -8.80
C LEU A 18 -0.32 -1.15 -9.88
N GLU A 19 -0.64 -1.53 -11.11
CA GLU A 19 0.23 -1.35 -12.27
C GLU A 19 0.33 0.11 -12.70
N LYS A 20 -0.80 0.82 -12.68
CA LYS A 20 -0.93 2.25 -13.02
C LYS A 20 -2.07 2.85 -12.23
N ILE A 21 -2.00 4.14 -11.94
CA ILE A 21 -3.15 4.90 -11.42
C ILE A 21 -4.14 5.13 -12.57
N PRO A 22 -5.40 4.69 -12.43
CA PRO A 22 -6.45 5.02 -13.39
C PRO A 22 -6.75 6.52 -13.45
N ASP A 23 -7.12 7.02 -14.62
CA ASP A 23 -7.42 8.45 -14.84
C ASP A 23 -8.84 8.86 -14.41
N ASP A 24 -9.58 7.99 -13.72
CA ASP A 24 -10.90 8.34 -13.20
C ASP A 24 -10.81 9.21 -11.93
N PRO A 25 -11.79 10.10 -11.69
CA PRO A 25 -11.71 11.05 -10.59
C PRO A 25 -11.54 10.41 -9.22
N ILE A 26 -12.16 9.25 -8.99
CA ILE A 26 -12.13 8.57 -7.70
C ILE A 26 -10.72 8.04 -7.44
N SER A 27 -10.11 7.37 -8.42
CA SER A 27 -8.75 6.84 -8.30
C SER A 27 -7.72 7.95 -8.06
N ILE A 28 -7.88 9.09 -8.74
CA ILE A 28 -7.03 10.27 -8.55
C ILE A 28 -7.19 10.83 -7.13
N ILE A 29 -8.43 11.04 -6.67
CA ILE A 29 -8.69 11.54 -5.30
C ILE A 29 -8.11 10.59 -4.25
N MET A 30 -8.32 9.29 -4.40
CA MET A 30 -7.78 8.29 -3.47
C MET A 30 -6.25 8.25 -3.49
N THR A 31 -5.63 8.49 -4.65
CA THR A 31 -4.17 8.63 -4.74
C THR A 31 -3.67 9.82 -3.94
N PHE A 32 -4.31 10.99 -4.07
CA PHE A 32 -3.93 12.17 -3.28
C PHE A 32 -4.10 11.94 -1.78
N LYS A 33 -5.21 11.35 -1.36
CA LYS A 33 -5.46 11.03 0.06
C LYS A 33 -4.48 10.01 0.62
N TRP A 34 -4.03 9.06 -0.20
CA TRP A 34 -3.00 8.13 0.21
C TRP A 34 -1.63 8.81 0.38
N ILE A 35 -1.23 9.68 -0.56
CA ILE A 35 0.04 10.41 -0.45
C ILE A 35 0.02 11.38 0.75
N GLU A 36 -1.08 12.12 0.97
CA GLU A 36 -1.27 12.96 2.15
C GLU A 36 -1.06 12.15 3.44
N TYR A 37 -1.74 11.01 3.56
CA TYR A 37 -1.60 10.11 4.69
C TYR A 37 -0.15 9.62 4.91
N LEU A 38 0.58 9.26 3.84
CA LEU A 38 1.98 8.86 3.95
C LEU A 38 2.86 10.03 4.41
N CYS A 39 2.65 11.22 3.84
CA CYS A 39 3.38 12.43 4.25
C CYS A 39 3.16 12.77 5.73
N GLU A 40 1.93 12.61 6.25
CA GLU A 40 1.63 12.80 7.68
C GLU A 40 2.37 11.80 8.59
N LYS A 41 2.69 10.60 8.08
CA LYS A 41 3.29 9.51 8.84
C LYS A 41 4.80 9.44 8.81
N VAL A 42 5.41 9.80 7.69
CA VAL A 42 6.87 9.66 7.48
C VAL A 42 7.54 10.91 6.90
N GLY A 43 6.79 12.00 6.71
CA GLY A 43 7.25 13.19 6.01
C GLY A 43 7.43 12.94 4.50
N VAL A 44 7.59 14.02 3.73
CA VAL A 44 7.74 13.96 2.26
C VAL A 44 8.95 13.13 1.85
N GLU A 45 10.05 13.24 2.59
CA GLU A 45 11.30 12.51 2.31
C GLU A 45 11.10 11.00 2.49
N GLY A 46 10.43 10.59 3.57
CA GLY A 46 10.18 9.17 3.87
C GLY A 46 9.18 8.49 2.94
N VAL A 47 8.28 9.24 2.28
CA VAL A 47 7.31 8.64 1.34
C VAL A 47 8.02 7.91 0.19
N THR A 48 9.16 8.43 -0.29
CA THR A 48 9.90 7.79 -1.39
C THR A 48 10.36 6.39 -1.00
N GLU A 49 10.95 6.23 0.18
CA GLU A 49 11.43 4.94 0.69
C GLU A 49 10.27 3.95 0.90
N VAL A 50 9.12 4.42 1.40
CA VAL A 50 7.91 3.61 1.57
C VAL A 50 7.37 3.12 0.23
N LEU A 51 7.33 3.97 -0.79
CA LEU A 51 6.86 3.59 -2.13
C LEU A 51 7.79 2.57 -2.79
N GLU A 52 9.10 2.71 -2.61
CA GLU A 52 10.09 1.72 -3.06
C GLU A 52 9.92 0.38 -2.34
N PHE A 53 9.66 0.40 -1.03
CA PHE A 53 9.33 -0.81 -0.28
C PHE A 53 8.08 -1.52 -0.85
N TYR A 54 7.01 -0.78 -1.15
CA TYR A 54 5.81 -1.34 -1.76
C TYR A 54 6.02 -1.81 -3.21
N TYR A 55 6.92 -1.18 -3.95
CA TYR A 55 7.36 -1.67 -5.26
C TYR A 55 8.08 -3.02 -5.13
N MET A 56 9.01 -3.16 -4.18
CA MET A 56 9.70 -4.44 -3.92
C MET A 56 8.74 -5.56 -3.49
N LEU A 57 7.65 -5.24 -2.78
CA LEU A 57 6.59 -6.20 -2.43
C LEU A 57 5.68 -6.57 -3.61
N GLY A 58 5.84 -5.94 -4.78
CA GLY A 58 4.95 -6.11 -5.94
C GLY A 58 3.56 -5.53 -5.72
N TRP A 59 3.40 -4.58 -4.78
CA TRP A 59 2.11 -3.89 -4.60
C TRP A 59 1.96 -2.74 -5.61
N ILE A 60 3.06 -2.13 -6.01
CA ILE A 60 3.10 -1.02 -6.96
C ILE A 60 4.00 -1.44 -8.13
N GLY A 61 3.57 -1.20 -9.36
CA GLY A 61 4.37 -1.39 -10.57
C GLY A 61 5.12 -0.13 -11.00
N ASP A 62 6.02 -0.25 -11.99
CA ASP A 62 6.87 0.84 -12.45
C ASP A 62 6.11 2.13 -12.83
N LYS A 63 4.97 1.96 -13.53
CA LYS A 63 4.17 3.10 -14.00
C LYS A 63 3.47 3.80 -12.84
N ALA A 64 2.88 3.03 -11.93
CA ALA A 64 2.27 3.58 -10.72
C ALA A 64 3.31 4.29 -9.84
N LEU A 65 4.49 3.71 -9.62
CA LEU A 65 5.57 4.32 -8.85
C LEU A 65 5.98 5.67 -9.47
N THR A 66 6.18 5.70 -10.79
CA THR A 66 6.53 6.93 -11.52
C THR A 66 5.45 8.01 -11.37
N GLN A 67 4.18 7.65 -11.46
CA GLN A 67 3.06 8.58 -11.28
C GLN A 67 2.99 9.10 -9.83
N LEU A 68 3.16 8.23 -8.84
CA LEU A 68 3.15 8.58 -7.42
C LEU A 68 4.29 9.55 -7.06
N LEU A 69 5.52 9.29 -7.54
CA LEU A 69 6.65 10.18 -7.34
C LEU A 69 6.46 11.54 -8.03
N LYS A 70 5.79 11.57 -9.20
CA LYS A 70 5.43 12.82 -9.87
C LYS A 70 4.41 13.61 -9.06
N ILE A 71 3.41 12.94 -8.47
CA ILE A 71 2.41 13.55 -7.59
C ILE A 71 3.08 14.11 -6.34
N LEU A 72 3.92 13.32 -5.66
CA LEU A 72 4.65 13.72 -4.46
C LEU A 72 5.46 15.01 -4.68
N LYS A 73 6.18 15.10 -5.81
CA LYS A 73 6.94 16.31 -6.19
C LYS A 73 6.06 17.55 -6.42
N GLY A 74 4.79 17.36 -6.77
CA GLY A 74 3.84 18.44 -7.05
C GLY A 74 3.08 18.94 -5.83
N ILE A 75 3.08 18.18 -4.72
CA ILE A 75 2.38 18.55 -3.49
C ILE A 75 3.29 19.47 -2.67
N ARG A 76 2.79 20.68 -2.38
CA ARG A 76 3.38 21.52 -1.34
C ARG A 76 2.84 21.01 -0.01
N VAL A 77 3.65 20.27 0.73
CA VAL A 77 3.34 19.96 2.12
C VAL A 77 3.82 21.13 2.96
N ASP A 78 2.91 21.79 3.67
CA ASP A 78 3.28 22.84 4.62
C ASP A 78 4.06 22.17 5.76
N ASN A 79 5.39 22.27 5.68
CA ASN A 79 6.33 21.66 6.62
C ASN A 79 6.14 22.13 8.08
N GLU A 80 5.30 23.15 8.32
CA GLU A 80 5.03 23.71 9.64
C GLU A 80 4.12 22.84 10.52
N ASN A 81 3.38 21.89 9.92
CA ASN A 81 2.47 20.98 10.64
C ASN A 81 2.89 19.51 10.59
N VAL A 82 4.10 19.21 10.09
CA VAL A 82 4.65 17.85 10.20
C VAL A 82 4.99 17.64 11.66
N ILE A 83 4.02 17.11 12.40
CA ILE A 83 4.22 16.54 13.73
C ILE A 83 5.41 15.60 13.58
N ASP A 84 6.35 15.69 14.52
CA ASP A 84 7.54 14.83 14.64
C ASP A 84 7.08 13.37 14.73
N SER A 85 6.72 12.82 13.58
CA SER A 85 6.27 11.47 13.40
C SER A 85 7.50 10.60 13.65
N SER A 86 7.30 9.41 14.20
CA SER A 86 8.39 8.47 14.52
C SER A 86 9.24 8.07 13.30
N GLY A 87 8.96 8.61 12.12
CA GLY A 87 9.63 8.37 10.84
C GLY A 87 9.37 6.97 10.29
N LYS A 88 8.48 6.19 10.92
CA LYS A 88 8.29 4.76 10.60
C LYS A 88 6.82 4.39 10.64
N LEU A 89 6.38 3.72 9.58
CA LEU A 89 5.07 3.09 9.50
C LEU A 89 5.00 1.89 10.45
N ASP A 90 3.86 1.74 11.12
CA ASP A 90 3.53 0.50 11.81
C ASP A 90 2.78 -0.48 10.87
N VAL A 91 2.46 -1.66 11.39
CA VAL A 91 1.74 -2.69 10.63
C VAL A 91 0.34 -2.21 10.20
N ALA A 92 -0.35 -1.45 11.04
CA ALA A 92 -1.66 -0.90 10.70
C ALA A 92 -1.56 0.07 9.54
N ASP A 93 -0.49 0.86 9.50
CA ASP A 93 -0.25 1.82 8.42
C ASP A 93 0.02 1.14 7.07
N HIS A 94 0.72 0.00 7.08
CA HIS A 94 0.89 -0.83 5.88
C HIS A 94 -0.43 -1.47 5.42
N ILE A 95 -1.31 -1.87 6.33
CA ILE A 95 -2.65 -2.38 5.99
C ILE A 95 -3.49 -1.26 5.36
N ILE A 96 -3.49 -0.06 5.93
CA ILE A 96 -4.19 1.10 5.37
C ILE A 96 -3.68 1.40 3.96
N SER A 97 -2.36 1.40 3.77
CA SER A 97 -1.75 1.60 2.44
C SER A 97 -2.19 0.53 1.44
N LEU A 98 -2.26 -0.74 1.85
CA LEU A 98 -2.76 -1.80 0.99
C LEU A 98 -4.22 -1.55 0.58
N LEU A 99 -5.08 -1.09 1.49
CA LEU A 99 -6.46 -0.76 1.18
C LEU A 99 -6.56 0.42 0.21
N PHE A 100 -5.74 1.46 0.35
CA PHE A 100 -5.65 2.52 -0.66
C PHE A 100 -5.29 1.97 -2.04
N ILE A 101 -4.27 1.12 -2.13
CA ILE A 101 -3.83 0.49 -3.38
C ILE A 101 -4.98 -0.30 -4.02
N GLU A 102 -5.67 -1.14 -3.25
CA GLU A 102 -6.82 -1.92 -3.74
C GLU A 102 -7.96 -1.00 -4.20
N ARG A 103 -8.20 0.12 -3.50
CA ARG A 103 -9.23 1.08 -3.85
C ARG A 103 -8.91 1.88 -5.11
N ILE A 104 -7.65 2.28 -5.29
CA ILE A 104 -7.14 2.98 -6.49
C ILE A 104 -7.20 2.03 -7.70
N GLN A 105 -6.97 0.74 -7.50
CA GLN A 105 -7.16 -0.28 -8.54
C GLN A 105 -8.65 -0.49 -8.92
N GLY A 106 -9.57 0.20 -8.25
CA GLY A 106 -11.01 0.18 -8.53
C GLY A 106 -11.79 -0.89 -7.76
N LYS A 107 -11.17 -1.57 -6.79
CA LYS A 107 -11.92 -2.50 -5.93
C LYS A 107 -12.81 -1.74 -4.97
N GLN A 108 -14.03 -2.22 -4.81
CA GLN A 108 -14.95 -1.66 -3.82
C GLN A 108 -14.56 -2.16 -2.44
N ILE A 109 -14.30 -1.22 -1.53
CA ILE A 109 -14.13 -1.49 -0.11
C ILE A 109 -15.48 -1.19 0.53
N SER A 110 -16.34 -2.21 0.59
CA SER A 110 -17.62 -2.09 1.27
C SER A 110 -17.47 -2.37 2.77
N THR A 111 -18.44 -1.96 3.57
CA THR A 111 -18.47 -2.27 5.01
C THR A 111 -18.41 -3.78 5.24
N GLU A 112 -19.11 -4.57 4.43
CA GLU A 112 -19.12 -6.03 4.53
C GLU A 112 -17.73 -6.64 4.27
N PHE A 113 -16.96 -6.04 3.37
CA PHE A 113 -15.57 -6.46 3.13
C PHE A 113 -14.68 -6.17 4.34
N MET A 114 -14.85 -4.99 4.96
CA MET A 114 -14.13 -4.62 6.18
C MET A 114 -14.49 -5.55 7.34
N ASP A 115 -15.77 -5.82 7.55
CA ASP A 115 -16.26 -6.74 8.58
C ASP A 115 -15.68 -8.16 8.40
N LYS A 116 -15.58 -8.61 7.14
CA LYS A 116 -14.97 -9.90 6.81
C LYS A 116 -13.49 -9.94 7.15
N ILE A 117 -12.72 -8.90 6.81
CA ILE A 117 -11.30 -8.81 7.18
C ILE A 117 -11.15 -8.88 8.69
N GLU A 118 -11.91 -8.08 9.43
CA GLU A 118 -11.85 -8.07 10.89
C GLU A 118 -12.18 -9.45 11.48
N TRP A 119 -13.20 -10.12 10.94
CA TRP A 119 -13.57 -11.46 11.37
C TRP A 119 -12.46 -12.49 11.12
N GLU A 120 -11.85 -12.49 9.93
CA GLU A 120 -10.73 -13.38 9.60
C GLU A 120 -9.53 -13.13 10.52
N LEU A 121 -9.17 -11.87 10.77
CA LEU A 121 -8.08 -11.53 11.70
C LEU A 121 -8.36 -12.03 13.12
N ARG A 122 -9.59 -11.84 13.62
CA ARG A 122 -10.00 -12.37 14.94
C ARG A 122 -9.93 -13.89 14.99
N LYS A 123 -10.33 -14.56 13.91
CA LYS A 123 -10.27 -16.03 13.80
C LYS A 123 -8.84 -16.54 13.82
N ILE A 124 -7.94 -15.90 13.06
CA ILE A 124 -6.50 -16.23 13.04
C ILE A 124 -5.90 -16.05 14.43
N LYS A 125 -6.17 -14.92 15.09
CA LYS A 125 -5.67 -14.64 16.45
C LYS A 125 -6.12 -15.70 17.46
N ARG A 126 -7.41 -16.05 17.48
CA ARG A 126 -7.94 -17.11 18.35
C ARG A 126 -7.33 -18.47 18.05
N GLY A 127 -7.12 -18.79 16.78
CA GLY A 127 -6.43 -20.03 16.39
C GLY A 127 -5.00 -20.05 16.93
N ALA A 128 -4.24 -18.95 16.76
CA ALA A 128 -2.89 -18.84 17.30
C ALA A 128 -2.86 -19.00 18.83
N GLU A 129 -3.77 -18.36 19.56
CA GLU A 129 -3.89 -18.50 21.03
C GLU A 129 -4.16 -19.95 21.44
N GLN A 130 -5.04 -20.67 20.72
CA GLN A 130 -5.35 -22.07 20.98
C GLN A 130 -4.18 -23.03 20.67
N PHE A 131 -3.38 -22.73 19.64
CA PHE A 131 -2.24 -23.58 19.24
C PHE A 131 -0.95 -23.28 20.00
N TYR A 132 -0.72 -22.03 20.42
CA TYR A 132 0.50 -21.61 21.11
C TYR A 132 0.33 -21.45 22.63
N GLY A 133 -0.90 -21.55 23.16
CA GLY A 133 -1.14 -21.63 24.61
C GLY A 133 -0.70 -20.41 25.40
N ILE A 134 -0.89 -19.20 24.85
CA ILE A 134 -0.72 -17.93 25.57
C ILE A 134 -2.08 -17.42 25.99
#